data_AF-A0A6L7RZM6-F1
#
_entry.id   AF-A0A6L7RZM6-F1
#
_cell.length_a   1.000
_cell.length_b   1.000
_cell.length_c   1.000
_cell.angle_alpha   90.00
_cell.angle_beta   90.00
_cell.angle_gamma   90.00
#
_symmetry.space_group_name_H-M   'P 1'
#
loop_
_entity.id
_entity.type
_entity.pdbx_description
1 polymer ?
#
loop_
_entity_poly.entity_id
_entity_poly.type
_entity_poly.pdbx_seq_one_letter_code
_entity_poly.pdbx_strand_id
1 'polypeptide(L)'
;MDSTTAQGDKYYGYAGNTENAGAILSIPLGHGYAWNETASTDYTTFGGWMQDTFFVAQINRSGVASEHGRPIGVTEDVAVFGNRTGSSPTAASLKTTLSRRAHWTGAMVGVDKSIASNSPRYGRGIVGRSSLILNEISNPSSPLTVRLFDMIDTVEGKSYSDIVWDDVAINNDGDFRVEDGSSKVVLWGTFYGADHREAGGVFDKNSIVGSFGATRDPALQDATD
;
A
#
# COMPACT_ATOMS: atom_id res chain seq x y z
N MET A 1 10.96 29.73 36.96
CA MET A 1 9.77 29.65 36.08
C MET A 1 9.84 28.29 35.45
N ASP A 2 9.00 27.39 35.95
CA ASP A 2 8.98 25.98 35.58
C ASP A 2 7.73 25.80 34.72
N SER A 3 7.91 25.56 33.42
CA SER A 3 6.81 25.34 32.47
C SER A 3 6.96 23.96 31.85
N THR A 4 6.65 22.94 32.64
CA THR A 4 6.30 21.61 32.11
C THR A 4 4.92 21.70 31.49
N THR A 5 4.85 22.12 30.22
CA THR A 5 3.62 22.04 29.43
C THR A 5 3.46 20.60 28.98
N ALA A 6 2.50 19.89 29.58
CA ALA A 6 2.17 18.52 29.23
C ALA A 6 1.71 18.45 27.76
N GLN A 7 2.48 17.72 26.95
CA GLN A 7 2.18 17.38 25.56
C GLN A 7 1.04 16.35 25.56
N GLY A 8 -0.16 16.79 25.18
CA GLY A 8 -1.33 15.94 25.08
C GLY A 8 -1.60 15.57 23.63
N ASP A 9 -1.08 14.44 23.17
CA ASP A 9 -1.47 13.86 21.89
C ASP A 9 -2.92 13.37 21.98
N LYS A 10 -3.82 13.98 21.20
CA LYS A 10 -5.21 13.52 21.09
C LYS A 10 -5.36 12.65 19.84
N TYR A 11 -5.40 11.35 20.06
CA TYR A 11 -5.70 10.36 19.02
C TYR A 11 -7.22 10.23 18.85
N TYR A 12 -7.73 10.56 17.66
CA TYR A 12 -9.09 10.24 17.25
C TYR A 12 -9.03 9.13 16.20
N GLY A 13 -9.02 7.87 16.65
CA GLY A 13 -9.13 6.71 15.76
C GLY A 13 -10.58 6.26 15.65
N TYR A 14 -11.12 6.19 14.43
CA TYR A 14 -12.42 5.57 14.17
C TYR A 14 -12.19 4.17 13.58
N ALA A 15 -12.27 3.14 14.42
CA ALA A 15 -12.22 1.75 13.97
C ALA A 15 -13.63 1.29 13.61
N GLY A 16 -13.95 1.23 12.32
CA GLY A 16 -15.16 0.57 11.85
C GLY A 16 -15.02 -0.94 12.01
N ASN A 17 -15.88 -1.55 12.83
CA ASN A 17 -16.00 -3.01 12.97
C ASN A 17 -16.72 -3.58 11.74
N THR A 18 -16.14 -4.55 11.03
CA THR A 18 -16.92 -5.37 10.07
C THR A 18 -16.41 -6.80 9.96
N GLU A 19 -17.16 -7.70 10.59
CA GLU A 19 -17.21 -9.12 10.25
C GLU A 19 -18.02 -9.27 8.95
N ASN A 20 -17.38 -9.51 7.80
CA ASN A 20 -17.87 -10.32 6.67
C ASN A 20 -17.07 -10.07 5.38
N ALA A 21 -16.54 -11.15 4.81
CA ALA A 21 -16.16 -11.39 3.40
C ALA A 21 -15.41 -10.29 2.62
N GLY A 22 -14.09 -10.47 2.46
CA GLY A 22 -13.33 -10.08 1.26
C GLY A 22 -13.13 -8.59 0.96
N ALA A 23 -13.73 -7.67 1.71
CA ALA A 23 -13.51 -6.24 1.55
C ALA A 23 -12.29 -5.80 2.37
N ILE A 24 -11.14 -5.60 1.71
CA ILE A 24 -10.02 -4.90 2.33
C ILE A 24 -10.43 -3.42 2.45
N LEU A 25 -10.76 -3.01 3.68
CA LEU A 25 -11.07 -1.62 3.99
C LEU A 25 -9.77 -0.81 4.03
N SER A 26 -9.62 0.16 3.13
CA SER A 26 -8.68 1.27 3.32
C SER A 26 -9.36 2.31 4.21
N ILE A 27 -8.96 2.38 5.47
CA ILE A 27 -9.53 3.33 6.45
C ILE A 27 -8.49 4.41 6.71
N PRO A 28 -8.88 5.70 6.84
CA PRO A 28 -8.04 6.66 7.53
C PRO A 28 -7.82 6.15 8.97
N LEU A 29 -6.63 5.63 9.25
CA LEU A 29 -6.29 5.02 10.54
C LEU A 29 -6.15 6.05 11.64
N GLY A 30 -5.82 7.28 11.26
CA GLY A 30 -5.71 8.41 12.17
C GLY A 30 -5.40 9.69 11.41
N HIS A 31 -5.86 10.78 12.00
CA HIS A 31 -5.42 12.12 11.69
C HIS A 31 -4.93 12.73 13.00
N GLY A 32 -3.76 13.38 12.98
CA GLY A 32 -3.23 14.00 14.18
C GLY A 32 -2.34 15.19 13.88
N TYR A 33 -2.06 15.94 14.94
CA TYR A 33 -1.26 17.15 14.89
C TYR A 33 -0.14 17.03 15.92
N ALA A 34 1.10 17.17 15.45
CA ALA A 34 2.24 17.39 16.32
C ALA A 34 2.60 18.88 16.30
N TRP A 35 2.72 19.48 17.47
CA TRP A 35 3.14 20.88 17.63
C TRP A 35 4.48 20.93 18.35
N ASN A 36 5.42 21.68 17.81
CA ASN A 36 6.53 22.24 18.57
C ASN A 36 6.50 23.77 18.46
N GLU A 37 7.29 24.47 19.28
CA GLU A 37 7.27 25.95 19.35
C GLU A 37 7.57 26.65 18.00
N THR A 38 8.07 25.90 17.01
CA THR A 38 8.51 26.43 15.72
C THR A 38 7.75 25.88 14.51
N ALA A 39 6.93 24.84 14.64
CA ALA A 39 6.21 24.20 13.54
C ALA A 39 5.00 23.35 13.99
N SER A 40 4.01 23.25 13.11
CA SER A 40 2.93 22.26 13.18
C SER A 40 3.10 21.22 12.09
N THR A 41 3.00 19.94 12.43
CA THR A 41 2.95 18.84 11.48
C THR A 41 1.57 18.21 11.54
N ASP A 42 0.83 18.28 10.42
CA ASP A 42 -0.40 17.53 10.19
C ASP A 42 0.00 16.19 9.57
N TYR A 43 -0.41 15.08 10.18
CA TYR A 43 -0.26 13.77 9.57
C TYR A 43 -1.61 13.10 9.31
N THR A 44 -1.73 12.49 8.14
CA THR A 44 -2.88 11.66 7.76
C THR A 44 -2.37 10.31 7.30
N THR A 45 -2.91 9.25 7.91
CA THR A 45 -2.48 7.87 7.66
C THR A 45 -3.61 7.05 7.07
N PHE A 46 -3.37 6.45 5.92
CA PHE A 46 -4.25 5.49 5.25
C PHE A 46 -3.65 4.10 5.37
N GLY A 47 -4.47 3.09 5.58
CA GLY A 47 -3.98 1.73 5.60
C GLY A 47 -5.06 0.71 5.87
N GLY A 48 -4.63 -0.54 6.01
CA GLY A 48 -5.51 -1.66 6.27
C GLY A 48 -4.77 -2.81 6.94
N TRP A 49 -5.49 -3.53 7.77
CA TRP A 49 -5.06 -4.81 8.32
C TRP A 49 -5.65 -5.95 7.48
N MET A 50 -4.84 -6.96 7.25
CA MET A 50 -5.25 -8.28 6.81
C MET A 50 -4.99 -9.27 7.95
N GLN A 51 -5.08 -10.58 7.70
CA GLN A 51 -4.85 -11.60 8.70
C GLN A 51 -3.38 -11.68 9.15
N ASP A 52 -2.42 -11.56 8.22
CA ASP A 52 -0.99 -11.67 8.52
C ASP A 52 -0.17 -10.41 8.17
N THR A 53 -0.80 -9.40 7.57
CA THR A 53 -0.13 -8.23 7.02
C THR A 53 -0.85 -6.93 7.37
N PHE A 54 -0.09 -5.87 7.55
CA PHE A 54 -0.54 -4.49 7.67
C PHE A 54 0.16 -3.64 6.62
N PHE A 55 -0.58 -2.78 5.92
CA PHE A 55 -0.01 -1.86 4.93
C PHE A 55 -0.50 -0.44 5.20
N VAL A 56 0.38 0.53 4.97
CA VAL A 56 0.16 1.92 5.34
C VAL A 56 0.79 2.90 4.35
N ALA A 57 0.12 4.04 4.16
CA ALA A 57 0.66 5.23 3.52
C ALA A 57 0.33 6.43 4.43
N GLN A 58 1.36 7.11 4.90
CA GLN A 58 1.27 8.28 5.75
C GLN A 58 1.75 9.51 4.98
N ILE A 59 1.02 10.60 5.18
CA ILE A 59 1.32 11.91 4.64
C ILE A 59 1.67 12.78 5.83
N ASN A 60 2.88 13.31 5.89
CA ASN A 60 3.26 14.34 6.86
C ASN A 60 3.33 15.67 6.14
N ARG A 61 2.53 16.64 6.56
CA ARG A 61 2.55 18.01 6.08
C ARG A 61 3.18 18.88 7.15
N SER A 62 4.42 19.30 6.92
CA SER A 62 5.12 20.20 7.84
C SER A 62 4.83 21.65 7.47
N GLY A 63 4.37 22.44 8.44
CA GLY A 63 4.20 23.88 8.31
C GLY A 63 4.90 24.64 9.43
N VAL A 64 5.70 25.63 9.07
CA VAL A 64 5.59 26.95 9.71
C VAL A 64 4.72 27.72 8.73
N ALA A 65 3.58 28.29 9.13
CA ALA A 65 2.73 28.99 8.18
C ALA A 65 3.57 30.06 7.45
N SER A 66 3.87 29.84 6.16
CA SER A 66 4.09 30.98 5.27
C SER A 66 2.84 31.85 5.37
N GLU A 67 2.94 33.17 5.19
CA GLU A 67 1.84 34.15 5.33
C GLU A 67 0.55 33.79 4.53
N HIS A 68 0.53 32.70 3.76
CA HIS A 68 -0.55 32.25 2.89
C HIS A 68 -1.08 30.84 3.24
N GLY A 69 -0.75 30.27 4.41
CA GLY A 69 -1.34 29.02 4.91
C GLY A 69 -0.94 27.75 4.15
N ARG A 70 0.19 27.78 3.43
CA ARG A 70 0.71 26.61 2.70
C ARG A 70 1.73 25.83 3.54
N PRO A 71 1.68 24.48 3.55
CA PRO A 71 2.72 23.67 4.17
C PRO A 71 4.06 23.88 3.45
N ILE A 72 5.15 23.94 4.22
CA ILE A 72 6.52 24.16 3.74
C ILE A 72 7.10 22.87 3.12
N GLY A 73 6.60 21.71 3.54
CA GLY A 73 6.96 20.42 2.94
C GLY A 73 5.89 19.37 3.16
N VAL A 74 5.83 18.41 2.24
CA VAL A 74 5.12 17.14 2.43
C VAL A 74 6.16 16.04 2.37
N THR A 75 6.12 15.11 3.32
CA THR A 75 6.87 13.86 3.25
C THR A 75 5.89 12.71 3.28
N GLU A 76 6.18 11.67 2.49
CA GLU A 76 5.35 10.48 2.40
C GLU A 76 6.11 9.28 2.98
N ASP A 77 5.48 8.60 3.94
CA ASP A 77 6.01 7.36 4.52
C ASP A 77 5.10 6.21 4.11
N VAL A 78 5.65 5.21 3.41
CA VAL A 78 4.90 4.02 3.00
C VAL A 78 5.57 2.79 3.55
N ALA A 79 4.76 1.85 4.04
CA ALA A 79 5.28 0.61 4.58
C ALA A 79 4.27 -0.52 4.45
N VAL A 80 4.81 -1.73 4.51
CA VAL A 80 4.08 -2.97 4.67
C VAL A 80 4.82 -3.83 5.69
N PHE A 81 4.08 -4.45 6.60
CA PHE A 81 4.60 -5.25 7.70
C PHE A 81 3.81 -6.54 7.78
N GLY A 82 4.45 -7.63 8.17
CA GLY A 82 3.76 -8.90 8.36
C GLY A 82 4.73 -10.06 8.54
N ASN A 83 4.16 -11.24 8.78
CA ASN A 83 4.92 -12.48 8.86
C ASN A 83 5.27 -12.98 7.46
N ARG A 84 6.46 -12.64 6.97
CA ARG A 84 6.95 -13.06 5.65
C ARG A 84 7.01 -14.57 5.54
N THR A 85 6.56 -15.11 4.42
CA THR A 85 6.66 -16.56 4.15
C THR A 85 8.11 -16.99 3.89
N GLY A 86 8.95 -16.08 3.38
CA GLY A 86 10.38 -16.33 3.15
C GLY A 86 10.67 -17.36 2.04
N SER A 87 9.73 -17.54 1.11
CA SER A 87 9.88 -18.42 -0.04
C SER A 87 8.95 -17.99 -1.18
N SER A 88 9.28 -18.33 -2.42
CA SER A 88 8.37 -18.15 -3.56
C SER A 88 7.16 -19.11 -3.47
N PRO A 89 5.96 -18.70 -3.94
CA PRO A 89 4.81 -19.59 -4.07
C PRO A 89 5.13 -20.81 -4.95
N THR A 90 4.75 -22.01 -4.50
CA THR A 90 4.86 -23.27 -5.26
C THR A 90 3.56 -24.07 -5.15
N ALA A 91 3.30 -25.01 -6.07
CA ALA A 91 2.05 -25.77 -6.03
C ALA A 91 1.86 -26.49 -4.67
N ALA A 92 2.98 -27.00 -4.12
CA ALA A 92 3.02 -27.61 -2.80
C ALA A 92 2.71 -26.61 -1.68
N SER A 93 3.33 -25.42 -1.67
CA SER A 93 3.08 -24.43 -0.62
C SER A 93 1.69 -23.84 -0.68
N LEU A 94 1.07 -23.77 -1.86
CA LEU A 94 -0.30 -23.28 -2.02
C LEU A 94 -1.36 -24.35 -1.75
N LYS A 95 -0.95 -25.60 -1.45
CA LYS A 95 -1.83 -26.75 -1.21
C LYS A 95 -2.82 -26.99 -2.36
N THR A 96 -2.40 -26.70 -3.58
CA THR A 96 -3.20 -26.96 -4.79
C THR A 96 -2.61 -28.14 -5.56
N THR A 97 -3.49 -28.95 -6.14
CA THR A 97 -3.11 -30.03 -7.06
C THR A 97 -2.99 -29.54 -8.50
N LEU A 98 -3.39 -28.30 -8.77
CA LEU A 98 -3.45 -27.73 -10.12
C LEU A 98 -2.32 -26.71 -10.32
N SER A 99 -1.49 -27.00 -11.31
CA SER A 99 -0.27 -26.25 -11.69
C SER A 99 -0.52 -24.90 -12.37
N ARG A 100 -1.73 -24.34 -12.29
CA ARG A 100 -2.13 -23.26 -13.19
C ARG A 100 -1.86 -21.91 -12.56
N ARG A 101 -2.85 -21.29 -11.92
CA ARG A 101 -2.79 -19.86 -11.58
C ARG A 101 -3.05 -19.64 -10.10
N ALA A 102 -2.36 -18.69 -9.49
CA ALA A 102 -2.70 -18.14 -8.18
C ALA A 102 -3.03 -16.66 -8.31
N HIS A 103 -4.08 -16.24 -7.61
CA HIS A 103 -4.58 -14.87 -7.65
C HIS A 103 -4.71 -14.34 -6.24
N TRP A 104 -4.20 -13.14 -6.00
CA TRP A 104 -4.47 -12.35 -4.80
C TRP A 104 -5.23 -11.08 -5.18
N THR A 105 -6.26 -10.74 -4.41
CA THR A 105 -7.02 -9.51 -4.58
C THR A 105 -7.06 -8.72 -3.29
N GLY A 106 -7.13 -7.40 -3.42
CA GLY A 106 -7.14 -6.56 -2.24
C GLY A 106 -7.27 -5.08 -2.52
N ALA A 107 -6.64 -4.29 -1.67
CA ALA A 107 -6.66 -2.84 -1.73
C ALA A 107 -5.26 -2.25 -1.86
N MET A 108 -5.24 -0.99 -2.26
CA MET A 108 -4.06 -0.14 -2.23
C MET A 108 -4.43 1.23 -1.64
N VAL A 109 -3.44 1.84 -0.99
CA VAL A 109 -3.50 3.22 -0.51
C VAL A 109 -2.27 3.94 -1.02
N GLY A 110 -2.38 5.24 -1.27
CA GLY A 110 -1.26 6.02 -1.73
C GLY A 110 -1.45 7.51 -1.54
N VAL A 111 -0.48 8.25 -2.03
CA VAL A 111 -0.36 9.70 -1.90
C VAL A 111 -0.05 10.27 -3.27
N ASP A 112 -0.82 11.26 -3.69
CA ASP A 112 -0.57 12.00 -4.93
C ASP A 112 0.65 12.93 -4.74
N LYS A 113 1.68 12.71 -5.57
CA LYS A 113 2.94 13.45 -5.67
C LYS A 113 3.05 14.28 -6.95
N SER A 114 1.96 14.55 -7.65
CA SER A 114 1.97 15.30 -8.91
C SER A 114 2.66 16.65 -8.70
N ILE A 115 3.68 16.89 -9.54
CA ILE A 115 4.86 17.73 -9.29
C ILE A 115 4.58 19.24 -9.40
N ALA A 116 3.52 19.71 -8.75
CA ALA A 116 3.59 21.04 -8.22
C ALA A 116 3.32 20.91 -6.73
N SER A 117 4.30 21.25 -5.89
CA SER A 117 4.04 21.64 -4.49
C SER A 117 3.01 22.77 -4.39
N ASN A 118 2.66 23.40 -5.52
CA ASN A 118 1.57 24.36 -5.72
C ASN A 118 0.26 23.74 -6.26
N SER A 119 0.23 22.45 -6.57
CA SER A 119 -0.99 21.73 -6.94
C SER A 119 -1.83 21.54 -5.68
N PRO A 120 -3.13 21.87 -5.71
CA PRO A 120 -4.03 21.56 -4.59
C PRO A 120 -4.17 20.05 -4.34
N ARG A 121 -3.59 19.20 -5.21
CA ARG A 121 -3.61 17.74 -5.11
C ARG A 121 -2.39 17.12 -4.45
N TYR A 122 -1.30 17.88 -4.30
CA TYR A 122 -0.09 17.34 -3.69
C TYR A 122 -0.37 16.94 -2.23
N GLY A 123 0.01 15.71 -1.87
CA GLY A 123 -0.25 15.15 -0.55
C GLY A 123 -1.71 14.77 -0.31
N ARG A 124 -2.48 14.42 -1.34
CA ARG A 124 -3.82 13.84 -1.16
C ARG A 124 -3.79 12.32 -1.11
N GLY A 125 -4.65 11.76 -0.28
CA GLY A 125 -4.83 10.32 -0.17
C GLY A 125 -5.52 9.76 -1.40
N ILE A 126 -4.96 8.66 -1.93
CA ILE A 126 -5.50 7.85 -3.00
C ILE A 126 -5.86 6.48 -2.42
N VAL A 127 -7.01 5.95 -2.81
CA VAL A 127 -7.42 4.57 -2.49
C VAL A 127 -7.77 3.84 -3.78
N GLY A 128 -7.57 2.52 -3.81
CA GLY A 128 -7.91 1.70 -4.95
C GLY A 128 -7.85 0.21 -4.63
N ARG A 129 -7.83 -0.60 -5.68
CA ARG A 129 -7.77 -2.07 -5.59
C ARG A 129 -6.41 -2.59 -6.04
N SER A 130 -6.03 -3.75 -5.52
CA SER A 130 -4.82 -4.47 -5.90
C SER A 130 -5.16 -5.87 -6.42
N SER A 131 -4.38 -6.34 -7.39
CA SER A 131 -4.50 -7.68 -7.97
C SER A 131 -3.11 -8.19 -8.31
N LEU A 132 -2.77 -9.38 -7.82
CA LEU A 132 -1.51 -10.05 -8.12
C LEU A 132 -1.81 -11.42 -8.74
N ILE A 133 -1.21 -11.73 -9.88
CA ILE A 133 -1.48 -12.97 -10.62
C ILE A 133 -0.17 -13.68 -10.91
N LEU A 134 -0.05 -14.92 -10.44
CA LEU A 134 1.03 -15.83 -10.80
C LEU A 134 0.46 -16.87 -11.78
N ASN A 135 0.93 -16.86 -13.02
CA ASN A 135 0.28 -17.59 -14.12
C ASN A 135 0.62 -19.08 -14.21
N GLU A 136 1.75 -19.50 -13.65
CA GLU A 136 2.20 -20.90 -13.70
C GLU A 136 2.94 -21.27 -12.42
N ILE A 137 2.19 -21.70 -11.39
CA ILE A 137 2.77 -21.98 -10.06
C ILE A 137 3.75 -23.17 -10.09
N SER A 138 3.64 -24.07 -11.07
CA SER A 138 4.61 -25.17 -11.25
C SER A 138 5.96 -24.72 -11.78
N ASN A 139 6.03 -23.51 -12.34
CA ASN A 139 7.24 -22.95 -12.91
C ASN A 139 7.80 -21.90 -11.94
N PRO A 140 8.94 -22.18 -11.27
CA PRO A 140 9.53 -21.24 -10.31
C PRO A 140 9.98 -19.92 -10.96
N SER A 141 10.13 -19.90 -12.29
CA SER A 141 10.45 -18.70 -13.07
C SER A 141 9.20 -18.00 -13.62
N SER A 142 8.00 -18.46 -13.25
CA SER A 142 6.76 -17.83 -13.72
C SER A 142 6.69 -16.39 -13.22
N PRO A 143 6.48 -15.42 -14.12
CA PRO A 143 6.38 -14.04 -13.72
C PRO A 143 5.08 -13.76 -12.95
N LEU A 144 5.17 -12.77 -12.08
CA LEU A 144 4.04 -12.15 -11.40
C LEU A 144 3.56 -10.94 -12.19
N THR A 145 2.25 -10.82 -12.38
CA THR A 145 1.61 -9.56 -12.79
C THR A 145 1.08 -8.86 -11.55
N VAL A 146 1.43 -7.58 -11.36
CA VAL A 146 0.90 -6.72 -10.29
C VAL A 146 0.09 -5.60 -10.94
N ARG A 147 -1.19 -5.48 -10.55
CA ARG A 147 -2.10 -4.44 -11.03
C ARG A 147 -2.71 -3.67 -9.87
N LEU A 148 -2.66 -2.35 -9.97
CA LEU A 148 -3.38 -1.40 -9.10
C LEU A 148 -4.40 -0.66 -9.96
N PHE A 149 -5.66 -0.66 -9.55
CA PHE A 149 -6.78 -0.22 -10.39
C PHE A 149 -7.92 0.36 -9.57
N ASP A 150 -8.92 0.93 -10.25
CA ASP A 150 -10.06 1.63 -9.63
C ASP A 150 -9.61 2.71 -8.62
N MET A 151 -8.49 3.37 -8.92
CA MET A 151 -7.85 4.32 -8.01
C MET A 151 -8.57 5.67 -8.04
N ILE A 152 -8.90 6.21 -6.87
CA ILE A 152 -9.64 7.45 -6.70
C ILE A 152 -8.97 8.39 -5.68
N ASP A 153 -8.99 9.69 -5.97
CA ASP A 153 -8.71 10.77 -5.01
C ASP A 153 -9.81 10.76 -3.93
N THR A 154 -9.42 10.65 -2.66
CA THR A 154 -10.35 10.59 -1.52
C THR A 154 -11.13 11.88 -1.25
N VAL A 155 -10.72 13.00 -1.85
CA VAL A 155 -11.33 14.33 -1.70
C VAL A 155 -12.17 14.69 -2.92
N GLU A 156 -11.61 14.59 -4.12
CA GLU A 156 -12.29 15.00 -5.37
C GLU A 156 -13.04 13.86 -6.07
N GLY A 157 -12.82 12.59 -5.67
CA GLY A 157 -13.36 11.42 -6.37
C GLY A 157 -12.78 11.23 -7.78
N LYS A 158 -11.71 11.95 -8.13
CA LYS A 158 -11.06 11.86 -9.43
C LYS A 158 -10.40 10.50 -9.59
N SER A 159 -10.65 9.85 -10.73
CA SER A 159 -10.00 8.58 -11.09
C SER A 159 -8.57 8.77 -11.60
N TYR A 160 -7.72 7.78 -11.34
CA TYR A 160 -6.37 7.64 -11.89
C TYR A 160 -6.33 6.44 -12.84
N SER A 161 -5.43 6.51 -13.83
CA SER A 161 -5.17 5.38 -14.72
C SER A 161 -4.56 4.22 -13.95
N ASP A 162 -4.95 3.00 -14.31
CA ASP A 162 -4.37 1.78 -13.77
C ASP A 162 -2.84 1.77 -13.85
N ILE A 163 -2.23 1.14 -12.85
CA ILE A 163 -0.80 0.85 -12.84
C ILE A 163 -0.64 -0.66 -12.97
N VAL A 164 0.11 -1.06 -13.99
CA VAL A 164 0.44 -2.47 -14.24
C VAL A 164 1.96 -2.62 -14.27
N TRP A 165 2.43 -3.69 -13.64
CA TRP A 165 3.76 -4.26 -13.85
C TRP A 165 3.57 -5.70 -14.26
N ASP A 166 3.93 -5.98 -15.51
CA ASP A 166 3.99 -7.32 -16.06
C ASP A 166 5.39 -7.88 -15.88
N ASP A 167 5.50 -9.21 -16.00
CA ASP A 167 6.79 -9.91 -15.99
C ASP A 167 7.65 -9.67 -14.74
N VAL A 168 7.02 -9.47 -13.57
CA VAL A 168 7.76 -9.22 -12.33
C VAL A 168 8.35 -10.52 -11.81
N ALA A 169 9.68 -10.59 -11.79
CA ALA A 169 10.40 -11.74 -11.24
C ALA A 169 10.20 -11.85 -9.72
N ILE A 170 9.99 -13.08 -9.24
CA ILE A 170 9.97 -13.43 -7.82
C ILE A 170 11.30 -14.12 -7.51
N ASN A 171 12.02 -13.65 -6.49
CA ASN A 171 13.24 -14.33 -6.03
C ASN A 171 12.90 -15.52 -5.13
N ASN A 172 13.91 -16.32 -4.78
CA ASN A 172 13.74 -17.52 -3.95
C ASN A 172 13.19 -17.22 -2.53
N ASP A 173 13.35 -16.00 -2.03
CA ASP A 173 12.87 -15.56 -0.72
C ASP A 173 11.39 -15.10 -0.76
N GLY A 174 10.76 -15.15 -1.94
CA GLY A 174 9.39 -14.69 -2.16
C GLY A 174 9.26 -13.18 -2.38
N ASP A 175 10.37 -12.47 -2.52
CA ASP A 175 10.35 -11.03 -2.80
C ASP A 175 10.27 -10.78 -4.30
N PHE A 176 9.55 -9.73 -4.66
CA PHE A 176 9.45 -9.23 -6.03
C PHE A 176 9.76 -7.73 -6.05
N ARG A 177 10.52 -7.31 -7.06
CA ARG A 177 11.04 -5.94 -7.16
C ARG A 177 11.11 -5.50 -8.61
N VAL A 178 10.74 -4.26 -8.87
CA VAL A 178 10.94 -3.58 -10.16
C VAL A 178 11.70 -2.30 -9.92
N GLU A 179 12.73 -2.09 -10.73
CA GLU A 179 13.50 -0.85 -10.80
C GLU A 179 13.16 -0.11 -12.08
N ASP A 180 13.20 1.21 -12.05
CA ASP A 180 13.19 2.00 -13.28
C ASP A 180 14.57 2.04 -13.95
N GLY A 181 14.66 2.71 -15.10
CA GLY A 181 15.94 2.87 -15.82
C GLY A 181 17.04 3.61 -15.06
N SER A 182 16.75 4.17 -13.89
CA SER A 182 17.70 4.85 -13.00
C SER A 182 18.08 4.02 -11.76
N SER A 183 17.72 2.73 -11.73
CA SER A 183 17.91 1.83 -10.57
C SER A 183 17.11 2.24 -9.33
N LYS A 184 16.13 3.14 -9.49
CA LYS A 184 15.20 3.48 -8.42
C LYS A 184 14.13 2.41 -8.34
N VAL A 185 13.87 1.91 -7.14
CA VAL A 185 12.79 0.95 -6.89
C VAL A 185 11.44 1.62 -7.07
N VAL A 186 10.66 1.13 -8.03
CA VAL A 186 9.29 1.61 -8.29
C VAL A 186 8.22 0.63 -7.80
N LEU A 187 8.62 -0.60 -7.51
CA LEU A 187 7.79 -1.62 -6.87
C LEU A 187 8.69 -2.52 -6.01
N TRP A 188 8.26 -2.79 -4.79
CA TRP A 188 8.82 -3.84 -3.95
C TRP A 188 7.69 -4.52 -3.18
N GLY A 189 7.73 -5.83 -3.03
CA GLY A 189 6.79 -6.56 -2.20
C GLY A 189 7.24 -7.98 -1.91
N THR A 190 6.43 -8.67 -1.14
CA THR A 190 6.68 -10.05 -0.69
C THR A 190 5.36 -10.76 -0.36
N PHE A 191 5.44 -12.06 -0.09
CA PHE A 191 4.33 -12.88 0.36
C PHE A 191 4.35 -13.06 1.88
N TYR A 192 3.15 -13.15 2.45
CA TYR A 192 2.90 -13.19 3.88
C TYR A 192 1.99 -14.35 4.27
N GLY A 193 2.09 -14.72 5.54
CA GLY A 193 1.27 -15.75 6.15
C GLY A 193 1.69 -17.17 5.75
N ALA A 194 1.05 -18.14 6.40
CA ALA A 194 1.20 -19.54 6.00
C ALA A 194 0.67 -19.74 4.58
N ASP A 195 1.34 -20.61 3.83
CA ASP A 195 0.95 -20.98 2.47
C ASP A 195 0.83 -19.78 1.51
N HIS A 196 1.53 -18.67 1.73
CA HIS A 196 1.46 -17.47 0.87
C HIS A 196 0.03 -16.90 0.73
N ARG A 197 -0.79 -17.00 1.78
CA ARG A 197 -2.20 -16.55 1.72
C ARG A 197 -2.37 -15.05 1.56
N GLU A 198 -1.33 -14.27 1.80
CA GLU A 198 -1.32 -12.82 1.59
C GLU A 198 -0.10 -12.37 0.79
N ALA A 199 -0.22 -11.22 0.15
CA ALA A 199 0.86 -10.53 -0.53
C ALA A 199 0.73 -9.03 -0.31
N GLY A 200 1.85 -8.32 -0.25
CA GLY A 200 1.83 -6.88 -0.02
C GLY A 200 3.14 -6.22 -0.40
N GLY A 201 3.10 -4.90 -0.56
CA GLY A 201 4.25 -4.16 -1.07
C GLY A 201 4.08 -2.65 -1.01
N VAL A 202 5.10 -1.96 -1.48
CA VAL A 202 5.15 -0.51 -1.69
C VAL A 202 5.46 -0.20 -3.14
N PHE A 203 5.03 0.95 -3.62
CA PHE A 203 5.24 1.37 -5.00
C PHE A 203 5.43 2.89 -5.12
N ASP A 204 6.07 3.30 -6.21
CA ASP A 204 6.23 4.69 -6.63
C ASP A 204 6.13 4.78 -8.16
N LYS A 205 4.96 5.15 -8.67
CA LYS A 205 4.69 5.22 -10.13
C LYS A 205 3.57 6.21 -10.44
N ASN A 206 3.62 6.83 -11.61
CA ASN A 206 2.59 7.78 -12.08
C ASN A 206 2.28 8.92 -11.11
N SER A 207 3.30 9.43 -10.40
CA SER A 207 3.15 10.42 -9.34
C SER A 207 2.29 9.94 -8.15
N ILE A 208 2.24 8.64 -7.89
CA ILE A 208 1.62 8.07 -6.70
C ILE A 208 2.68 7.26 -5.97
N VAL A 209 2.87 7.54 -4.68
CA VAL A 209 3.63 6.66 -3.78
C VAL A 209 2.64 5.98 -2.83
N GLY A 210 2.78 4.69 -2.58
CA GLY A 210 1.80 3.99 -1.77
C GLY A 210 2.21 2.60 -1.33
N SER A 211 1.25 1.91 -0.73
CA SER A 211 1.35 0.52 -0.33
C SER A 211 0.08 -0.24 -0.69
N PHE A 212 0.18 -1.56 -0.75
CA PHE A 212 -0.94 -2.44 -1.05
C PHE A 212 -0.85 -3.73 -0.23
N GLY A 213 -2.00 -4.34 -0.04
CA GLY A 213 -2.17 -5.67 0.52
C GLY A 213 -3.23 -6.43 -0.27
N ALA A 214 -3.04 -7.73 -0.45
CA ALA A 214 -3.95 -8.61 -1.16
C ALA A 214 -4.01 -9.98 -0.48
N THR A 215 -5.21 -10.55 -0.39
CA THR A 215 -5.44 -11.92 0.08
C THR A 215 -5.61 -12.84 -1.10
N ARG A 216 -5.04 -14.05 -1.01
CA ARG A 216 -5.17 -15.08 -2.02
C ARG A 216 -6.62 -15.52 -2.13
N ASP A 217 -7.16 -15.51 -3.34
CA ASP A 217 -8.48 -16.05 -3.63
C ASP A 217 -8.37 -17.56 -3.94
N PRO A 218 -8.86 -18.46 -3.07
CA PRO A 218 -8.85 -19.89 -3.33
C PRO A 218 -9.83 -20.30 -4.46
N ALA A 219 -10.89 -19.53 -4.71
CA ALA A 219 -11.88 -19.86 -5.74
C ALA A 219 -11.39 -19.57 -7.16
N LEU A 220 -10.44 -18.64 -7.31
CA LEU A 220 -9.83 -18.30 -8.60
C LEU A 220 -8.57 -19.11 -8.94
N GLN A 221 -8.23 -20.12 -8.12
CA GLN A 221 -7.13 -21.05 -8.42
C GLN A 221 -7.46 -21.97 -9.62
N ASP A 222 -8.76 -22.21 -9.85
CA ASP A 222 -9.25 -23.24 -10.77
C ASP A 222 -10.11 -22.69 -11.92
N ALA A 223 -10.30 -21.37 -12.00
CA ALA A 223 -11.11 -20.76 -13.04
C ALA A 223 -10.39 -20.86 -14.40
N THR A 224 -10.93 -21.70 -15.28
CA THR A 224 -10.57 -21.74 -16.70
C THR A 224 -11.22 -20.56 -17.42
N ASP A 225 -10.41 -19.72 -18.06
CA ASP A 225 -10.88 -18.83 -19.13
C ASP A 225 -11.37 -19.65 -20.34
#